data_AF-A0A2V7R5J3-F1
#
_entry.id   AF-A0A2V7R5J3-F1
#
_cell.length_a   1.000
_cell.length_b   1.000
_cell.length_c   1.000
_cell.angle_alpha   90.00
_cell.angle_beta   90.00
_cell.angle_gamma   90.00
#
_symmetry.space_group_name_H-M   'P 1'
#
loop_
_entity.id
_entity.type
_entity.pdbx_description
1 polymer ?
#
loop_
_entity_poly.entity_id
_entity_poly.type
_entity_poly.pdbx_seq_one_letter_code
_entity_poly.pdbx_strand_id
1 'polypeptide(L)'
;MIAGGARPPILVLAMGGAFVLLVIALLIGSLTRPEFPPYAVTAPHAASVGDSLVGPATYTVDAAATDRWRRFDFGRNAAVDSGPWDIAFRRFHVIAAPGGGVVDLGAVPFDSVRELPVAGYVENTAVPDTTNPGVGKWYAYSMLSHLLMSKHHVYGVRTAGGRYAKLELLAYYCRDAGTACVTFRYAYQGDGTPRVAR
;
A
#
# COMPACT_ATOMS: atom_id res chain seq x y z
N MET A 1 -49.75 -1.65 -54.65
CA MET A 1 -48.54 -2.41 -54.29
C MET A 1 -48.21 -2.12 -52.84
N ILE A 2 -48.66 -2.96 -51.92
CA ILE A 2 -48.41 -2.79 -50.48
C ILE A 2 -47.24 -3.71 -50.14
N ALA A 3 -46.09 -3.12 -49.82
CA ALA A 3 -44.89 -3.84 -49.42
C ALA A 3 -45.15 -4.56 -48.09
N GLY A 4 -45.21 -5.89 -48.13
CA GLY A 4 -45.28 -6.73 -46.93
C GLY A 4 -43.93 -6.69 -46.22
N GLY A 5 -43.80 -5.86 -45.18
CA GLY A 5 -42.61 -5.83 -44.33
C GLY A 5 -42.44 -7.17 -43.61
N ALA A 6 -41.41 -7.92 -43.97
CA ALA A 6 -41.04 -9.14 -43.26
C ALA A 6 -40.68 -8.78 -41.81
N ARG A 7 -41.47 -9.25 -40.85
CA ARG A 7 -41.14 -9.09 -39.43
C ARG A 7 -39.85 -9.85 -39.15
N PRO A 8 -38.83 -9.20 -38.54
CA PRO A 8 -37.59 -9.89 -38.23
C PRO A 8 -37.88 -11.10 -37.33
N PRO A 9 -37.20 -12.23 -37.55
CA PRO A 9 -37.41 -13.42 -36.73
C PRO A 9 -37.06 -13.08 -35.28
N ILE A 10 -37.84 -13.62 -34.33
CA ILE A 10 -37.74 -13.33 -32.88
C ILE A 10 -36.30 -13.48 -32.38
N LEU A 11 -35.54 -14.44 -32.93
CA LEU A 11 -34.12 -14.65 -32.63
C LEU A 11 -33.24 -13.43 -32.93
N VAL A 12 -33.47 -12.73 -34.05
CA VAL A 12 -32.69 -11.54 -34.45
C VAL A 12 -32.99 -10.36 -33.52
N LEU A 13 -34.25 -10.18 -33.12
CA LEU A 13 -34.62 -9.18 -32.13
C LEU A 13 -34.01 -9.49 -30.75
N ALA A 14 -34.02 -10.76 -30.33
CA ALA A 14 -33.41 -11.20 -29.09
C ALA A 14 -31.88 -10.99 -29.09
N MET A 15 -31.19 -11.34 -30.17
CA MET A 15 -29.75 -11.11 -30.33
C MET A 15 -29.41 -9.62 -30.34
N GLY A 16 -30.19 -8.80 -31.05
CA GLY A 16 -30.03 -7.35 -31.07
C GLY A 16 -30.21 -6.74 -29.66
N GLY A 17 -31.22 -7.18 -28.92
CA GLY A 17 -31.44 -6.77 -27.53
C GLY A 17 -30.28 -7.17 -26.61
N ALA A 18 -29.80 -8.41 -26.72
CA ALA A 18 -28.66 -8.89 -25.93
C ALA A 18 -27.37 -8.11 -26.25
N PHE A 19 -27.12 -7.79 -27.52
CA PHE A 19 -25.97 -6.98 -27.92
C PHE A 19 -26.04 -5.56 -27.35
N VAL A 20 -27.22 -4.92 -27.41
CA VAL A 20 -27.43 -3.59 -26.82
C VAL A 20 -27.20 -3.62 -25.30
N LEU A 21 -27.72 -4.64 -24.59
CA LEU A 21 -27.48 -4.80 -23.17
C LEU A 21 -25.99 -4.98 -22.83
N LEU A 22 -25.26 -5.75 -23.63
CA LEU A 22 -23.81 -5.91 -23.48
C LEU A 22 -23.06 -4.59 -23.68
N VAL A 23 -23.40 -3.84 -24.74
CA VAL A 23 -22.79 -2.53 -25.01
C VAL A 23 -23.08 -1.56 -23.86
N ILE A 24 -24.32 -1.51 -23.38
CA ILE A 24 -24.69 -0.70 -22.22
C ILE A 24 -23.89 -1.12 -20.98
N ALA A 25 -23.77 -2.42 -20.70
CA ALA A 25 -22.99 -2.92 -19.57
C ALA A 25 -21.50 -2.53 -19.67
N LEU A 26 -20.91 -2.64 -20.86
CA LEU A 26 -19.54 -2.22 -21.12
C LEU A 26 -19.35 -0.70 -20.99
N LEU A 27 -20.30 0.11 -21.47
CA LEU A 27 -20.28 1.56 -21.33
C LEU A 27 -20.42 2.00 -19.86
N ILE A 28 -21.34 1.38 -19.11
CA ILE A 28 -21.49 1.63 -17.67
C ILE A 28 -20.20 1.26 -16.94
N GLY A 29 -19.66 0.07 -17.18
CA GLY A 29 -18.41 -0.38 -16.58
C GLY A 29 -17.21 0.51 -16.94
N SER A 30 -17.19 1.06 -18.15
CA SER A 30 -16.13 1.98 -18.60
C SER A 30 -16.21 3.36 -17.95
N LEU A 31 -17.38 3.80 -17.51
CA LEU A 31 -17.57 5.11 -16.87
C LEU A 31 -17.55 5.03 -15.33
N THR A 32 -17.77 3.85 -14.74
CA THR A 32 -17.63 3.64 -13.29
C THR A 32 -16.18 3.77 -12.86
N ARG A 33 -15.86 4.79 -12.06
CA ARG A 33 -14.54 4.94 -11.45
C ARG A 33 -14.40 3.94 -10.30
N PRO A 34 -13.26 3.24 -10.16
CA PRO A 34 -13.00 2.45 -8.96
C PRO A 34 -13.10 3.39 -7.74
N GLU A 35 -13.94 3.04 -6.77
CA GLU A 35 -13.94 3.74 -5.49
C GLU A 35 -12.64 3.41 -4.76
N PHE A 36 -11.78 4.41 -4.58
CA PHE A 36 -10.58 4.23 -3.79
C PHE A 36 -10.94 4.10 -2.30
N PRO A 37 -10.13 3.36 -1.52
CA PRO A 37 -10.27 3.35 -0.07
C PRO A 37 -10.34 4.79 0.49
N PRO A 38 -11.17 5.05 1.52
CA PRO A 38 -11.45 6.39 2.01
C PRO A 38 -10.28 6.98 2.85
N TYR A 39 -9.05 6.53 2.62
CA TYR A 39 -7.87 7.11 3.25
C TYR A 39 -7.58 8.50 2.68
N ALA A 40 -7.14 9.39 3.56
CA ALA A 40 -6.65 10.72 3.24
C ALA A 40 -5.16 10.82 3.62
N VAL A 41 -4.42 11.67 2.92
CA VAL A 41 -2.99 11.89 3.24
C VAL A 41 -2.87 12.45 4.65
N THR A 42 -2.05 11.82 5.49
CA THR A 42 -1.89 12.23 6.88
C THR A 42 -1.07 13.51 6.96
N ALA A 43 -1.65 14.56 7.53
CA ALA A 43 -0.94 15.80 7.84
C ALA A 43 0.21 15.50 8.82
N PRO A 44 1.47 15.85 8.49
CA PRO A 44 2.58 15.59 9.40
C PRO A 44 2.42 16.34 10.71
N HIS A 45 2.49 15.60 11.83
CA HIS A 45 2.59 16.17 13.16
C HIS A 45 3.78 15.51 13.88
N ALA A 46 4.96 16.07 13.65
CA ALA A 46 6.20 15.49 14.17
C ALA A 46 6.32 15.77 15.67
N ALA A 47 6.23 14.71 16.48
CA ALA A 47 6.49 14.75 17.91
C ALA A 47 7.41 13.60 18.29
N SER A 48 8.50 13.89 18.99
CA SER A 48 9.44 12.85 19.45
C SER A 48 8.74 11.94 20.46
N VAL A 49 8.80 10.64 20.23
CA VAL A 49 8.15 9.63 21.07
C VAL A 49 9.08 9.06 22.14
N GLY A 50 10.38 9.37 22.08
CA GLY A 50 11.40 8.88 22.99
C GLY A 50 11.47 7.35 23.01
N ASP A 51 11.54 6.78 24.22
CA ASP A 51 11.64 5.33 24.43
C ASP A 51 10.29 4.61 24.45
N SER A 52 9.21 5.30 24.10
CA SER A 52 7.83 4.80 24.22
C SER A 52 7.48 3.76 23.15
N LEU A 53 6.57 2.85 23.51
CA LEU A 53 5.81 2.07 22.54
C LEU A 53 4.72 2.94 21.91
N VAL A 54 4.73 3.04 20.58
CA VAL A 54 3.77 3.83 19.79
C VAL A 54 2.96 2.89 18.91
N GLY A 55 1.68 3.20 18.77
CA GLY A 55 0.75 2.50 17.90
C GLY A 55 -0.03 1.36 18.58
N PRO A 56 -0.85 0.61 17.81
CA PRO A 56 -1.01 0.69 16.37
C PRO A 56 -1.49 2.08 15.89
N ALA A 57 -0.78 2.66 14.93
CA ALA A 57 -1.14 3.91 14.27
C ALA A 57 -1.29 3.67 12.77
N THR A 58 -2.24 4.37 12.14
CA THR A 58 -2.42 4.34 10.67
C THR A 58 -1.91 5.65 10.09
N TYR A 59 -1.10 5.56 9.04
CA TYR A 59 -0.52 6.71 8.37
C TYR A 59 -0.63 6.54 6.85
N THR A 60 -0.90 7.64 6.16
CA THR A 60 -1.02 7.69 4.70
C THR A 60 -0.02 8.68 4.14
N VAL A 61 0.81 8.24 3.19
CA VAL A 61 1.78 9.09 2.49
C VAL A 61 1.47 9.17 1.00
N ASP A 62 1.62 10.36 0.44
CA ASP A 62 1.73 10.54 -1.01
C ASP A 62 3.15 10.17 -1.46
N ALA A 63 3.26 9.04 -2.16
CA ALA A 63 4.48 8.51 -2.76
C ALA A 63 4.41 8.55 -4.30
N ALA A 64 3.59 9.42 -4.89
CA ALA A 64 3.35 9.45 -6.33
C ALA A 64 4.56 9.84 -7.17
N ALA A 65 5.50 10.59 -6.59
CA ALA A 65 6.70 11.03 -7.29
C ALA A 65 7.61 9.85 -7.69
N THR A 66 8.28 9.99 -8.83
CA THR A 66 9.12 8.92 -9.42
C THR A 66 10.60 9.09 -9.11
N ASP A 67 11.01 10.29 -8.73
CA ASP A 67 12.41 10.71 -8.53
C ASP A 67 12.78 10.91 -7.06
N ARG A 68 11.79 11.20 -6.20
CA ARG A 68 11.98 11.43 -4.76
C ARG A 68 11.32 10.35 -3.90
N TRP A 69 11.97 10.06 -2.78
CA TRP A 69 11.44 9.19 -1.72
C TRP A 69 10.66 10.00 -0.70
N ARG A 70 9.44 9.56 -0.39
CA ARG A 70 8.68 10.06 0.76
C ARG A 70 9.13 9.30 2.01
N ARG A 71 9.84 9.99 2.89
CA ARG A 71 10.45 9.40 4.10
C ARG A 71 9.53 9.51 5.30
N PHE A 72 9.59 8.52 6.17
CA PHE A 72 8.85 8.45 7.42
C PHE A 72 9.79 8.06 8.57
N ASP A 73 9.64 8.75 9.69
CA ASP A 73 10.38 8.50 10.94
C ASP A 73 9.38 8.01 12.00
N PHE A 74 9.55 6.75 12.43
CA PHE A 74 8.68 6.14 13.42
C PHE A 74 8.78 6.85 14.78
N GLY A 75 9.99 7.30 15.13
CA GLY A 75 10.28 8.03 16.35
C GLY A 75 9.67 9.43 16.42
N ARG A 76 9.20 9.95 15.27
CA ARG A 76 8.46 11.22 15.17
C ARG A 76 6.98 11.06 14.83
N ASN A 77 6.54 9.84 14.52
CA ASN A 77 5.21 9.55 13.97
C ASN A 77 4.84 10.51 12.80
N ALA A 78 5.79 10.75 11.90
CA ALA A 78 5.59 11.73 10.85
C ALA A 78 6.41 11.43 9.59
N ALA A 79 5.84 11.82 8.45
CA ALA A 79 6.62 12.01 7.24
C ALA A 79 7.60 13.18 7.42
N VAL A 80 8.83 13.01 6.94
CA VAL A 80 9.93 13.98 7.13
C VAL A 80 10.56 14.37 5.79
N ASP A 81 10.86 15.65 5.64
CA ASP A 81 11.53 16.20 4.45
C ASP A 81 13.04 16.36 4.62
N SER A 82 13.56 16.24 5.85
CA SER A 82 14.98 16.28 6.17
C SER A 82 15.27 15.55 7.48
N GLY A 83 16.55 15.26 7.74
CA GLY A 83 16.98 14.55 8.96
C GLY A 83 16.81 13.03 8.90
N PRO A 84 16.89 12.36 10.06
CA PRO A 84 16.72 10.93 10.20
C PRO A 84 15.36 10.45 9.70
N TRP A 85 15.34 9.24 9.15
CA TRP A 85 14.17 8.52 8.68
C TRP A 85 14.41 7.03 8.84
N ASP A 86 13.34 6.23 8.83
CA ASP A 86 13.43 4.79 9.07
C ASP A 86 12.93 3.98 7.88
N ILE A 87 11.84 4.43 7.26
CA ILE A 87 11.23 3.79 6.09
C ILE A 87 10.92 4.87 5.04
N ALA A 88 10.99 4.51 3.76
CA ALA A 88 10.63 5.42 2.69
C ALA A 88 9.85 4.75 1.58
N PHE A 89 9.01 5.54 0.92
CA PHE A 89 8.07 5.11 -0.09
C PHE A 89 8.30 5.88 -1.39
N ARG A 90 8.28 5.17 -2.51
CA ARG A 90 8.28 5.78 -3.85
C ARG A 90 7.54 4.88 -4.81
N ARG A 91 6.43 5.36 -5.36
CA ARG A 91 5.48 4.52 -6.07
C ARG A 91 5.09 3.34 -5.17
N PHE A 92 5.26 2.11 -5.63
CA PHE A 92 5.03 0.90 -4.85
C PHE A 92 6.28 0.38 -4.13
N HIS A 93 7.43 1.03 -4.30
CA HIS A 93 8.65 0.63 -3.62
C HIS A 93 8.64 1.09 -2.17
N VAL A 94 9.17 0.23 -1.31
CA VAL A 94 9.38 0.49 0.11
C VAL A 94 10.82 0.10 0.44
N ILE A 95 11.54 0.98 1.15
CA ILE A 95 12.92 0.76 1.55
C ILE A 95 13.12 1.16 3.01
N ALA A 96 14.11 0.54 3.66
CA ALA A 96 14.58 0.98 4.97
C ALA A 96 15.62 2.10 4.81
N ALA A 97 15.90 2.83 5.89
CA ALA A 97 17.05 3.72 5.92
C ALA A 97 18.38 2.95 5.81
N PRO A 98 19.46 3.57 5.28
CA PRO A 98 20.79 2.96 5.31
C PRO A 98 21.18 2.52 6.72
N GLY A 99 21.67 1.28 6.86
CA GLY A 99 21.97 0.66 8.15
C GLY A 99 20.75 0.05 8.87
N GLY A 100 19.54 0.22 8.31
CA GLY A 100 18.34 -0.51 8.70
C GLY A 100 18.04 -1.68 7.76
N GLY A 101 16.96 -2.40 8.05
CA GLY A 101 16.52 -3.51 7.21
C GLY A 101 15.08 -3.95 7.49
N VAL A 102 14.57 -4.82 6.63
CA VAL A 102 13.19 -5.33 6.70
C VAL A 102 13.18 -6.85 6.67
N VAL A 103 12.28 -7.45 7.43
CA VAL A 103 11.97 -8.89 7.39
C VAL A 103 10.47 -9.08 7.17
N ASP A 104 10.09 -9.95 6.24
CA ASP A 104 8.70 -10.34 5.99
C ASP A 104 8.29 -11.44 6.99
N LEU A 105 7.25 -11.19 7.79
CA LEU A 105 6.68 -12.17 8.72
C LEU A 105 5.48 -12.92 8.10
N GLY A 106 5.10 -12.56 6.87
CA GLY A 106 4.02 -13.17 6.11
C GLY A 106 2.64 -12.61 6.45
N ALA A 107 1.62 -13.27 5.91
CA ALA A 107 0.20 -12.96 6.14
C ALA A 107 -0.25 -13.45 7.52
N VAL A 108 0.18 -12.74 8.57
CA VAL A 108 -0.24 -12.97 9.95
C VAL A 108 -1.09 -11.79 10.45
N PRO A 109 -2.01 -12.00 11.41
CA PRO A 109 -2.72 -10.88 12.02
C PRO A 109 -1.74 -9.88 12.66
N PHE A 110 -1.88 -8.60 12.35
CA PHE A 110 -0.99 -7.57 12.91
C PHE A 110 -0.91 -7.58 14.43
N ASP A 111 -2.04 -7.83 15.11
CA ASP A 111 -2.14 -7.83 16.57
C ASP A 111 -1.55 -9.09 17.20
N SER A 112 -1.35 -10.18 16.44
CA SER A 112 -0.68 -11.38 16.96
C SER A 112 0.84 -11.22 17.03
N VAL A 113 1.43 -10.30 16.27
CA VAL A 113 2.87 -10.00 16.32
C VAL A 113 3.13 -9.05 17.48
N ARG A 114 3.55 -9.61 18.61
CA ARG A 114 3.88 -8.85 19.84
C ARG A 114 5.37 -8.63 20.02
N GLU A 115 6.18 -9.51 19.45
CA GLU A 115 7.64 -9.48 19.54
C GLU A 115 8.23 -9.79 18.16
N LEU A 116 9.22 -9.02 17.74
CA LEU A 116 9.90 -9.15 16.46
C LEU A 116 11.15 -10.02 16.57
N PRO A 117 11.55 -10.72 15.49
CA PRO A 117 12.85 -11.39 15.47
C PRO A 117 13.97 -10.35 15.62
N VAL A 118 15.08 -10.73 16.23
CA VAL A 118 16.27 -9.85 16.38
C VAL A 118 17.25 -9.96 15.21
N ALA A 119 17.04 -10.92 14.31
CA ALA A 119 17.87 -11.21 13.14
C ALA A 119 17.01 -11.47 11.89
N GLY A 120 17.64 -11.56 10.71
CA GLY A 120 16.97 -11.83 9.44
C GLY A 120 16.49 -10.59 8.68
N TYR A 121 16.84 -9.38 9.15
CA TYR A 121 16.56 -8.13 8.46
C TYR A 121 17.44 -8.00 7.22
N VAL A 122 16.80 -7.75 6.09
CA VAL A 122 17.47 -7.59 4.80
C VAL A 122 17.66 -6.11 4.49
N GLU A 123 18.88 -5.75 4.14
CA GLU A 123 19.22 -4.39 3.71
C GLU A 123 18.69 -4.09 2.29
N ASN A 124 18.75 -2.83 1.90
CA ASN A 124 18.38 -2.43 0.55
C ASN A 124 19.40 -2.94 -0.48
N THR A 125 18.93 -3.23 -1.69
CA THR A 125 19.76 -3.50 -2.86
C THR A 125 19.57 -2.38 -3.89
N ALA A 126 20.64 -2.00 -4.58
CA ALA A 126 20.63 -0.90 -5.55
C ALA A 126 20.95 -1.40 -6.97
N VAL A 127 19.97 -1.99 -7.68
CA VAL A 127 20.16 -2.41 -9.09
C VAL A 127 18.81 -2.55 -9.83
N PRO A 128 18.57 -1.84 -10.96
CA PRO A 128 19.01 -0.48 -11.29
C PRO A 128 18.30 0.60 -10.45
N ASP A 129 17.29 0.20 -9.68
CA ASP A 129 16.59 1.02 -8.70
C ASP A 129 16.85 0.50 -7.28
N THR A 130 16.70 1.36 -6.27
CA THR A 130 16.80 0.95 -4.86
C THR A 130 15.53 0.21 -4.45
N THR A 131 15.70 -1.02 -3.99
CA THR A 131 14.61 -1.87 -3.49
C THR A 131 15.01 -2.51 -2.16
N ASN A 132 14.05 -3.00 -1.40
CA ASN A 132 14.33 -3.86 -0.25
C ASN A 132 13.77 -5.27 -0.50
N PRO A 133 14.62 -6.29 -0.69
CA PRO A 133 14.17 -7.66 -0.92
C PRO A 133 13.34 -8.24 0.22
N GLY A 134 13.55 -7.77 1.46
CA GLY A 134 12.76 -8.14 2.63
C GLY A 134 11.32 -7.64 2.60
N VAL A 135 11.00 -6.61 1.79
CA VAL A 135 9.61 -6.24 1.50
C VAL A 135 9.07 -7.03 0.31
N GLY A 136 9.89 -7.15 -0.74
CA GLY A 136 9.50 -7.80 -2.00
C GLY A 136 8.25 -7.17 -2.63
N LYS A 137 7.43 -8.01 -3.27
CA LYS A 137 6.12 -7.59 -3.81
C LYS A 137 5.07 -7.69 -2.70
N TRP A 138 4.92 -6.62 -1.92
CA TRP A 138 3.90 -6.52 -0.86
C TRP A 138 2.45 -6.49 -1.37
N TYR A 139 2.27 -6.35 -2.68
CA TYR A 139 0.98 -6.33 -3.36
C TYR A 139 0.79 -7.52 -4.30
N ALA A 140 -0.47 -7.88 -4.52
CA ALA A 140 -0.94 -8.71 -5.62
C ALA A 140 -1.46 -7.82 -6.75
N TYR A 141 -1.03 -8.09 -7.97
CA TYR A 141 -1.50 -7.40 -9.16
C TYR A 141 -2.66 -8.16 -9.80
N SER A 142 -3.80 -7.50 -9.99
CA SER A 142 -4.93 -8.07 -10.71
C SER A 142 -4.76 -7.86 -12.21
N MET A 143 -4.71 -8.94 -13.01
CA MET A 143 -4.68 -8.82 -14.48
C MET A 143 -5.98 -8.29 -15.06
N LEU A 144 -7.11 -8.43 -14.34
CA LEU A 144 -8.42 -7.97 -14.79
C LEU A 144 -8.63 -6.48 -14.54
N SER A 145 -8.32 -6.02 -13.33
CA SER A 145 -8.55 -4.62 -12.93
C SER A 145 -7.31 -3.74 -13.03
N HIS A 146 -6.14 -4.34 -13.25
CA HIS A 146 -4.83 -3.67 -13.19
C HIS A 146 -4.54 -2.97 -11.84
N LEU A 147 -5.26 -3.36 -10.79
CA LEU A 147 -5.09 -2.81 -9.44
C LEU A 147 -4.05 -3.59 -8.63
N LEU A 148 -3.33 -2.84 -7.79
CA LEU A 148 -2.38 -3.36 -6.81
C LEU A 148 -3.10 -3.49 -5.46
N MET A 149 -3.38 -4.72 -5.03
CA MET A 149 -4.04 -5.00 -3.76
C MET A 149 -3.00 -5.44 -2.74
N SER A 150 -3.09 -4.95 -1.50
CA SER A 150 -2.17 -5.40 -0.46
C SER A 150 -2.29 -6.91 -0.23
N LYS A 151 -1.17 -7.57 0.04
CA LYS A 151 -1.16 -8.94 0.56
C LYS A 151 -1.42 -9.01 2.07
N HIS A 152 -1.48 -7.87 2.75
CA HIS A 152 -1.64 -7.80 4.21
C HIS A 152 -0.56 -8.58 4.98
N HIS A 153 0.66 -8.58 4.44
CA HIS A 153 1.81 -9.10 5.16
C HIS A 153 2.21 -8.13 6.27
N VAL A 154 2.66 -8.70 7.39
CA VAL A 154 3.30 -7.94 8.47
C VAL A 154 4.80 -8.01 8.27
N TYR A 155 5.45 -6.86 8.32
CA TYR A 155 6.88 -6.70 8.20
C TYR A 155 7.46 -6.26 9.54
N GLY A 156 8.60 -6.84 9.92
CA GLY A 156 9.48 -6.25 10.92
C GLY A 156 10.43 -5.26 10.25
N VAL A 157 10.65 -4.10 10.88
CA VAL A 157 11.63 -3.11 10.46
C VAL A 157 12.61 -2.89 11.60
N ARG A 158 13.91 -3.04 11.31
CA ARG A 158 14.99 -2.61 12.18
C ARG A 158 15.51 -1.27 11.68
N THR A 159 15.36 -0.24 12.49
CA THR A 159 15.84 1.12 12.18
C THR A 159 17.37 1.16 12.20
N ALA A 160 17.96 2.16 11.53
CA ALA A 160 19.41 2.38 11.56
C ALA A 160 19.93 2.64 12.99
N GLY A 161 19.08 3.16 13.87
CA GLY A 161 19.37 3.36 15.30
C GLY A 161 19.20 2.12 16.17
N GLY A 162 18.95 0.93 15.60
CA GLY A 162 18.82 -0.33 16.33
C GLY A 162 17.46 -0.57 16.98
N ARG A 163 16.46 0.27 16.71
CA ARG A 163 15.08 0.14 17.23
C ARG A 163 14.18 -0.64 16.29
N TYR A 164 13.01 -1.04 16.78
CA TYR A 164 12.13 -1.97 16.08
C TYR A 164 10.76 -1.36 15.79
N ALA A 165 10.22 -1.66 14.61
CA ALA A 165 8.82 -1.39 14.27
C ALA A 165 8.20 -2.60 13.58
N LYS A 166 6.90 -2.82 13.75
CA LYS A 166 6.11 -3.65 12.83
C LYS A 166 5.30 -2.76 11.90
N LEU A 167 5.14 -3.20 10.66
CA LEU A 167 4.50 -2.46 9.59
C LEU A 167 3.60 -3.39 8.78
N GLU A 168 2.38 -2.96 8.46
CA GLU A 168 1.54 -3.58 7.45
C GLU A 168 1.07 -2.54 6.46
N LEU A 169 1.30 -2.81 5.18
CA LEU A 169 0.84 -1.97 4.08
C LEU A 169 -0.63 -2.31 3.82
N LEU A 170 -1.51 -1.30 3.89
CA LEU A 170 -2.96 -1.48 3.80
C LEU A 170 -3.50 -1.19 2.40
N ALA A 171 -3.01 -0.12 1.77
CA ALA A 171 -3.49 0.30 0.46
C ALA A 171 -2.40 1.04 -0.34
N TYR A 172 -2.48 0.93 -1.67
CA TYR A 172 -1.69 1.71 -2.63
C TYR A 172 -2.45 2.93 -3.17
N TYR A 173 -3.74 3.02 -2.85
CA TYR A 173 -4.65 4.05 -3.35
C TYR A 173 -5.32 4.76 -2.18
N CYS A 174 -5.59 6.06 -2.36
CA CYS A 174 -6.32 6.88 -1.41
C CYS A 174 -7.16 7.92 -2.15
N ARG A 175 -8.11 8.56 -1.45
CA ARG A 175 -9.03 9.54 -2.03
C ARG A 175 -8.31 10.75 -2.64
N ASP A 176 -7.26 11.24 -1.98
CA ASP A 176 -6.67 12.54 -2.29
C ASP A 176 -5.67 12.47 -3.45
N ALA A 177 -4.69 11.57 -3.39
CA ALA A 177 -3.62 11.43 -4.39
C ALA A 177 -3.92 10.36 -5.46
N GLY A 178 -4.97 9.55 -5.28
CA GLY A 178 -5.36 8.51 -6.22
C GLY A 178 -4.41 7.30 -6.17
N THR A 179 -3.33 7.33 -6.96
CA THR A 179 -2.37 6.21 -7.07
C THR A 179 -1.07 6.50 -6.34
N ALA A 180 -0.36 5.47 -5.89
CA ALA A 180 0.87 5.63 -5.10
C ALA A 180 0.65 6.47 -3.84
N CYS A 181 -0.55 6.34 -3.27
CA CYS A 181 -0.90 6.90 -1.99
C CYS A 181 -0.91 5.74 -0.98
N VAL A 182 0.24 5.53 -0.35
CA VAL A 182 0.48 4.35 0.46
C VAL A 182 -0.09 4.58 1.85
N THR A 183 -1.08 3.77 2.21
CA THR A 183 -1.60 3.70 3.58
C THR A 183 -0.98 2.50 4.26
N PHE A 184 -0.49 2.68 5.48
CA PHE A 184 0.06 1.61 6.29
C PHE A 184 -0.34 1.77 7.74
N ARG A 185 -0.39 0.65 8.47
CA ARG A 185 -0.42 0.66 9.94
C ARG A 185 0.90 0.19 10.50
N TYR A 186 1.28 0.73 11.65
CA TYR A 186 2.54 0.38 12.29
C TYR A 186 2.47 0.47 13.81
N ALA A 187 3.40 -0.22 14.47
CA ALA A 187 3.73 0.00 15.87
C ALA A 187 5.24 0.06 16.02
N TYR A 188 5.75 0.94 16.86
CA TYR A 188 7.17 1.25 17.01
C TYR A 188 7.59 1.21 18.47
N GLN A 189 8.73 0.57 18.73
CA GLN A 189 9.31 0.47 20.06
C GLN A 189 10.55 1.35 20.19
N GLY A 190 10.42 2.41 20.99
CA GLY A 190 11.45 3.41 21.21
C GLY A 190 12.60 2.97 22.12
N ASP A 191 12.41 2.01 23.03
CA ASP A 191 13.47 1.58 23.96
C ASP A 191 14.50 0.61 23.35
N GLY A 192 14.32 0.22 22.08
CA GLY A 192 15.20 -0.71 21.38
C GLY A 192 14.93 -2.20 21.62
N THR A 193 13.97 -2.56 22.48
CA THR A 193 13.51 -3.95 22.60
C THR A 193 12.69 -4.36 21.37
N PRO A 194 12.63 -5.66 21.02
CA PRO A 194 11.81 -6.13 19.90
C PRO A 194 10.31 -6.19 20.21
N ARG A 195 9.86 -5.75 21.40
CA ARG A 195 8.46 -5.82 21.83
C ARG A 195 7.65 -4.67 21.24
N VAL A 196 6.75 -4.97 20.32
CA VAL A 196 5.96 -4.00 19.54
C VAL A 196 4.46 -4.01 19.86
N ALA A 197 4.09 -4.58 21.00
CA ALA A 197 2.75 -4.53 21.59
C ALA A 197 2.83 -4.75 23.10
N ARG A 198 1.83 -4.23 23.85
CA ARG A 198 1.65 -4.54 25.28
C ARG A 198 1.00 -5.89 25.46
#